data_AF-A0A348VUF0-F1
#
_entry.id   AF-A0A348VUF0-F1
#
_cell.length_a   1.000
_cell.length_b   1.000
_cell.length_c   1.000
_cell.angle_alpha   90.00
_cell.angle_beta   90.00
_cell.angle_gamma   90.00
#
_symmetry.space_group_name_H-M   'P 1'
#
loop_
_entity.id
_entity.type
_entity.pdbx_description
1 polymer ?
#
loop_
_entity_poly.entity_id
_entity_poly.type
_entity_poly.pdbx_seq_one_letter_code
_entity_poly.pdbx_strand_id
1 'polypeptide(L)'
;MEDRMNEFIEWYLNERHHLWPRNVWCGISVTSQATTPRIAALWSIRQMIKLRLASTMPTFFVSYGPALESVNFNSYEDAFDWMIIEGESGRGDTAMLETETVLNTLAWCRMNGIAPFVKQMGTRWAQQTEADSFHFKGGDVNAWPEQIRVREMPKG
;
A
#
# COMPACT_ATOMS: atom_id res chain seq x y z
N MET A 1 11.40 -9.98 11.04
CA MET A 1 11.24 -8.58 10.57
C MET A 1 10.09 -7.92 11.32
N GLU A 2 8.97 -8.64 11.51
CA GLU A 2 7.87 -8.28 12.42
C GLU A 2 8.35 -7.81 13.81
N ASP A 3 9.26 -8.56 14.43
CA ASP A 3 9.72 -8.26 15.79
C ASP A 3 10.34 -6.88 15.94
N ARG A 4 11.17 -6.43 14.98
CA ARG A 4 11.86 -5.13 15.10
C ARG A 4 10.90 -3.94 14.98
N MET A 5 9.85 -4.06 14.17
CA MET A 5 8.86 -2.98 14.05
C MET A 5 8.02 -2.88 15.32
N ASN A 6 7.59 -4.02 15.87
CA ASN A 6 6.87 -4.06 17.14
C ASN A 6 7.74 -3.51 18.29
N GLU A 7 9.00 -3.94 18.41
CA GLU A 7 9.96 -3.43 19.38
C GLU A 7 10.15 -1.91 19.27
N PHE A 8 10.31 -1.40 18.05
CA PHE A 8 10.44 0.04 17.82
C PHE A 8 9.20 0.82 18.25
N ILE A 9 8.01 0.33 17.91
CA ILE A 9 6.74 0.98 18.26
C ILE A 9 6.54 0.96 19.78
N GLU A 10 6.82 -0.16 20.45
CA GLU A 10 6.72 -0.27 21.90
C GLU A 10 7.66 0.71 22.60
N TRP A 11 8.93 0.73 22.19
CA TRP A 11 9.91 1.69 22.68
C TRP A 11 9.45 3.12 22.44
N TYR A 12 9.02 3.44 21.22
CA TYR A 12 8.56 4.78 20.83
C TYR A 12 7.40 5.26 21.70
N LEU A 13 6.38 4.41 21.88
CA LEU A 13 5.21 4.73 22.69
C LEU A 13 5.58 4.90 24.17
N ASN A 14 6.61 4.22 24.68
CA ASN A 14 7.07 4.42 26.05
C ASN A 14 7.81 5.76 26.20
N GLU A 15 8.72 6.08 25.28
CA GLU A 15 9.50 7.33 25.30
C GLU A 15 8.65 8.59 25.04
N ARG A 16 7.52 8.46 24.33
CA ARG A 16 6.67 9.59 23.92
C ARG A 16 5.40 9.74 24.74
N HIS A 17 5.37 9.18 25.96
CA HIS A 17 4.19 9.21 26.83
C HIS A 17 2.91 8.73 26.13
N HIS A 18 3.05 7.68 25.33
CA HIS A 18 2.01 7.04 24.52
C HIS A 18 1.41 7.90 23.40
N LEU A 19 1.99 9.07 23.08
CA LEU A 19 1.50 9.92 22.00
C LEU A 19 2.05 9.49 20.63
N TRP A 20 1.15 9.40 19.65
CA TRP A 20 1.51 9.23 18.25
C TRP A 20 1.49 10.57 17.49
N PRO A 21 2.54 10.96 16.75
CA PRO A 21 2.56 12.20 15.99
C PRO A 21 1.59 12.15 14.80
N ARG A 22 0.93 13.27 14.52
CA ARG A 22 -0.03 13.39 13.41
C ARG A 22 0.58 13.21 12.01
N ASN A 23 1.89 13.39 11.87
CA ASN A 23 2.62 13.38 10.60
C ASN A 23 3.49 12.13 10.40
N VAL A 24 3.26 11.08 11.18
CA VAL A 24 3.94 9.79 11.03
C VAL A 24 2.91 8.73 10.69
N TRP A 25 3.15 8.02 9.60
CA TRP A 25 2.32 6.90 9.12
C TRP A 25 3.05 5.58 9.28
N CYS A 26 2.30 4.49 9.44
CA CYS A 26 2.84 3.14 9.55
C CYS A 26 2.47 2.34 8.31
N GLY A 27 3.40 1.58 7.73
CA GLY A 27 3.04 0.76 6.57
C GLY A 27 4.02 -0.34 6.26
N ILE A 28 3.57 -1.27 5.41
CA ILE A 28 4.33 -2.45 5.00
C ILE A 28 4.24 -2.66 3.50
N SER A 29 5.26 -3.30 2.92
CA SER A 29 5.30 -3.66 1.51
C SER A 29 4.84 -5.10 1.29
N VAL A 30 3.98 -5.28 0.30
CA VAL A 30 3.48 -6.56 -0.20
C VAL A 30 3.77 -6.62 -1.70
N THR A 31 4.36 -7.70 -2.17
CA THR A 31 4.69 -7.89 -3.59
C THR A 31 3.92 -9.04 -4.23
N SER A 32 3.47 -9.99 -3.41
CA SER A 32 2.79 -11.23 -3.80
C SER A 32 1.98 -11.80 -2.63
N GLN A 33 1.16 -12.81 -2.88
CA GLN A 33 0.36 -13.49 -1.86
C GLN A 33 1.24 -14.01 -0.72
N ALA A 34 2.41 -14.54 -1.04
CA ALA A 34 3.38 -15.05 -0.06
C ALA A 34 3.87 -13.99 0.94
N THR A 35 3.78 -12.70 0.58
CA THR A 35 4.19 -11.59 1.45
C THR A 35 3.04 -10.97 2.25
N THR A 36 1.79 -11.33 1.98
CA THR A 36 0.61 -10.86 2.71
C THR A 36 0.61 -11.13 4.22
N PRO A 37 1.22 -12.21 4.76
CA PRO A 37 1.26 -12.41 6.21
C PRO A 37 1.88 -11.23 6.98
N ARG A 38 2.75 -10.44 6.34
CA ARG A 38 3.34 -9.23 6.93
C ARG A 38 2.30 -8.18 7.33
N ILE A 39 1.11 -8.18 6.72
CA ILE A 39 0.03 -7.24 7.04
C ILE A 39 -0.48 -7.45 8.47
N ALA A 40 -0.35 -8.67 9.04
CA ALA A 40 -0.73 -8.96 10.43
C ALA A 40 0.01 -8.06 11.45
N ALA A 41 1.22 -7.61 11.12
CA ALA A 41 1.97 -6.65 11.92
C ALA A 41 1.24 -5.31 12.07
N LEU A 42 0.62 -4.80 11.00
CA LEU A 42 -0.13 -3.54 11.04
C LEU A 42 -1.34 -3.66 11.96
N TRP A 43 -2.07 -4.78 11.90
CA TRP A 43 -3.16 -5.06 12.83
C TRP A 43 -2.67 -5.06 14.27
N SER A 44 -1.58 -5.79 14.54
CA SER A 44 -1.01 -5.89 15.89
C SER A 44 -0.59 -4.53 16.46
N ILE A 45 0.05 -3.69 15.64
CA ILE A 45 0.44 -2.32 15.99
C ILE A 45 -0.79 -1.44 16.21
N ARG A 46 -1.78 -1.53 15.32
CA ARG A 46 -3.05 -0.78 15.45
C ARG A 46 -3.73 -1.10 16.78
N GLN A 47 -3.78 -2.37 17.16
CA GLN A 47 -4.34 -2.81 18.45
C GLN A 47 -3.49 -2.34 19.63
N MET A 48 -2.17 -2.38 19.54
CA MET A 48 -1.27 -1.87 20.58
C MET A 48 -1.47 -0.37 20.83
N ILE A 49 -1.51 0.43 19.77
CA ILE A 49 -1.76 1.88 19.87
C ILE A 49 -3.18 2.12 20.40
N LYS A 50 -4.18 1.35 19.92
CA LYS A 50 -5.56 1.42 20.39
C LYS A 50 -5.70 1.15 21.89
N LEU A 51 -4.96 0.18 22.43
CA LEU A 51 -4.97 -0.14 23.86
C LEU A 51 -4.25 0.91 24.71
N ARG A 52 -3.27 1.60 24.14
CA ARG A 52 -2.51 2.66 24.80
C ARG A 52 -3.10 4.07 24.59
N LEU A 53 -4.21 4.21 23.85
CA LEU A 53 -4.87 5.50 23.51
C LEU A 53 -4.92 6.45 24.71
N ALA A 54 -4.24 7.59 24.74
CA ALA A 54 -3.59 8.41 23.70
C ALA A 54 -4.54 8.96 22.63
N SER A 55 -4.51 10.27 22.42
CA SER A 55 -5.56 11.08 21.79
C SER A 55 -5.73 10.98 20.26
N THR A 56 -4.93 10.17 19.54
CA THR A 56 -4.89 10.14 18.05
C THR A 56 -4.40 8.79 17.50
N MET A 57 -4.99 8.33 16.37
CA MET A 57 -4.55 7.13 15.65
C MET A 57 -3.69 7.46 14.41
N PRO A 58 -2.64 6.68 14.11
CA PRO A 58 -1.92 6.76 12.84
C PRO A 58 -2.78 6.35 11.66
N THR A 59 -2.41 6.85 10.47
CA THR A 59 -2.74 6.19 9.20
C THR A 59 -1.88 4.95 9.02
N PHE A 60 -2.53 3.85 8.65
CA PHE A 60 -1.87 2.60 8.28
C PHE A 60 -1.99 2.37 6.77
N PHE A 61 -0.91 1.95 6.12
CA PHE A 61 -0.93 1.72 4.67
C PHE A 61 -0.23 0.41 4.25
N VAL A 62 -0.70 -0.15 3.14
CA VAL A 62 -0.03 -1.23 2.42
C VAL A 62 0.50 -0.66 1.09
N SER A 63 1.80 -0.85 0.85
CA SER A 63 2.41 -0.63 -0.46
C SER A 63 2.42 -1.96 -1.19
N TYR A 64 1.43 -2.17 -2.06
CA TYR A 64 1.33 -3.32 -2.94
C TYR A 64 2.20 -3.08 -4.19
N GLY A 65 3.50 -3.39 -4.06
CA GLY A 65 4.55 -2.83 -4.89
C GLY A 65 5.95 -3.48 -4.73
N PRO A 66 6.60 -3.93 -5.82
CA PRO A 66 5.96 -4.20 -7.11
C PRO A 66 4.87 -5.26 -6.96
N ALA A 67 3.69 -5.01 -7.52
CA ALA A 67 2.60 -5.98 -7.57
C ALA A 67 2.91 -7.05 -8.64
N LEU A 68 3.56 -8.15 -8.23
CA LEU A 68 4.07 -9.20 -9.12
C LEU A 68 3.00 -10.20 -9.59
N GLU A 69 1.92 -10.33 -8.81
CA GLU A 69 0.78 -11.21 -9.07
C GLU A 69 -0.45 -10.62 -8.41
N SER A 70 -1.65 -11.03 -8.82
CA SER A 70 -2.90 -10.68 -8.13
C SER A 70 -2.92 -11.26 -6.72
N VAL A 71 -3.29 -10.44 -5.73
CA VAL A 71 -3.28 -10.79 -4.32
C VAL A 71 -4.70 -10.78 -3.76
N ASN A 72 -5.04 -11.83 -3.01
CA ASN A 72 -6.23 -11.85 -2.18
C ASN A 72 -5.91 -11.20 -0.83
N PHE A 73 -6.50 -10.04 -0.57
CA PHE A 73 -6.37 -9.29 0.68
C PHE A 73 -7.47 -9.60 1.71
N ASN A 74 -8.37 -10.55 1.41
CA ASN A 74 -9.42 -10.92 2.36
C ASN A 74 -8.81 -11.34 3.70
N SER A 75 -9.44 -10.93 4.80
CA SER A 75 -8.96 -11.06 6.20
C SER A 75 -8.01 -9.95 6.68
N TYR A 76 -7.68 -8.96 5.84
CA TYR A 76 -6.84 -7.83 6.20
C TYR A 76 -7.55 -6.47 6.15
N GLU A 77 -8.88 -6.46 5.96
CA GLU A 77 -9.71 -5.27 5.79
C GLU A 77 -9.57 -4.26 6.95
N ASP A 78 -9.44 -4.77 8.17
CA ASP A 78 -9.35 -3.95 9.38
C ASP A 78 -7.92 -3.52 9.75
N ALA A 79 -6.91 -3.97 8.99
CA ALA A 79 -5.51 -3.77 9.33
C ALA A 79 -4.92 -2.44 8.84
N PHE A 80 -5.49 -1.82 7.81
CA PHE A 80 -4.96 -0.61 7.20
C PHE A 80 -6.03 0.26 6.54
N ASP A 81 -5.69 1.52 6.29
CA ASP A 81 -6.63 2.54 5.81
C ASP A 81 -6.33 2.96 4.35
N TRP A 82 -5.12 2.66 3.84
CA TRP A 82 -4.64 3.13 2.54
C TRP A 82 -3.90 2.04 1.75
N MET A 83 -4.31 1.79 0.51
CA MET A 83 -3.67 0.86 -0.42
C MET A 83 -2.94 1.64 -1.51
N ILE A 84 -1.62 1.50 -1.60
CA ILE A 84 -0.79 2.07 -2.67
C ILE A 84 -0.43 0.94 -3.63
N ILE A 85 -0.83 1.06 -4.90
CA ILE A 85 -0.62 0.05 -5.94
C ILE A 85 0.47 0.55 -6.88
N GLU A 86 1.51 -0.27 -7.09
CA GLU A 86 2.60 0.08 -8.02
C GLU A 86 3.17 -1.12 -8.78
N GLY A 87 3.41 -0.92 -10.07
CA GLY A 87 4.17 -1.85 -10.91
C GLY A 87 5.68 -1.70 -10.72
N GLU A 88 6.42 -2.74 -11.12
CA GLU A 88 7.88 -2.76 -11.02
C GLU A 88 8.54 -1.71 -11.91
N SER A 89 9.53 -1.01 -11.36
CA SER A 89 10.34 -0.05 -12.13
C SER A 89 11.81 -0.42 -12.10
N GLY A 90 12.47 -0.37 -13.24
CA GLY A 90 13.89 -0.72 -13.32
C GLY A 90 14.37 -0.89 -14.77
N ARG A 91 15.61 -1.30 -14.94
CA ARG A 91 16.14 -1.75 -16.24
C ARG A 91 16.07 -3.27 -16.29
N GLY A 92 15.81 -3.84 -17.47
CA GLY A 92 15.79 -5.29 -17.69
C GLY A 92 14.39 -5.89 -17.65
N ASP A 93 14.30 -7.17 -17.29
CA ASP A 93 13.07 -7.96 -17.30
C ASP A 93 12.22 -7.65 -16.07
N THR A 94 11.49 -6.54 -16.13
CA THR A 94 10.53 -6.15 -15.10
C THR A 94 9.21 -6.90 -15.26
N ALA A 95 8.53 -7.20 -14.16
CA ALA A 95 7.19 -7.77 -14.18
C ALA A 95 6.16 -6.78 -14.75
N MET A 96 5.17 -7.31 -15.47
CA MET A 96 4.03 -6.55 -15.96
C MET A 96 2.98 -6.46 -14.85
N LEU A 97 2.54 -5.24 -14.50
CA LEU A 97 1.35 -5.06 -13.69
C LEU A 97 0.13 -5.04 -14.61
N GLU A 98 -0.68 -6.09 -14.51
CA GLU A 98 -1.90 -6.22 -15.28
C GLU A 98 -2.97 -5.20 -14.82
N THR A 99 -3.65 -4.58 -15.79
CA THR A 99 -4.72 -3.59 -15.51
C THR A 99 -5.86 -4.24 -14.73
N GLU A 100 -6.15 -5.52 -14.98
CA GLU A 100 -7.16 -6.29 -14.26
C GLU A 100 -6.82 -6.43 -12.77
N THR A 101 -5.55 -6.69 -12.42
CA THR A 101 -5.09 -6.75 -11.02
C THR A 101 -5.34 -5.42 -10.30
N VAL A 102 -5.08 -4.30 -10.98
CA VAL A 102 -5.37 -2.97 -10.44
C VAL A 102 -6.87 -2.81 -10.22
N LEU A 103 -7.71 -3.08 -11.22
CA LEU A 103 -9.16 -2.95 -11.12
C LEU A 103 -9.77 -3.79 -10.00
N ASN A 104 -9.34 -5.05 -9.86
CA ASN A 104 -9.79 -5.93 -8.79
C ASN A 104 -9.39 -5.40 -7.41
N THR A 105 -8.16 -4.89 -7.28
CA THR A 105 -7.69 -4.28 -6.03
C THR A 105 -8.45 -2.99 -5.71
N LEU A 106 -8.73 -2.15 -6.70
CA LEU A 106 -9.54 -0.94 -6.55
C LEU A 106 -10.97 -1.26 -6.07
N ALA A 107 -11.60 -2.29 -6.66
CA ALA A 107 -12.92 -2.74 -6.26
C ALA A 107 -12.93 -3.25 -4.82
N TRP A 108 -11.95 -4.08 -4.46
CA TRP A 108 -11.80 -4.59 -3.09
C TRP A 108 -11.58 -3.47 -2.08
N CYS A 109 -10.74 -2.47 -2.39
CA CYS A 109 -10.51 -1.32 -1.50
C CYS A 109 -11.80 -0.55 -1.24
N ARG A 110 -12.56 -0.24 -2.30
CA ARG A 110 -13.83 0.49 -2.20
C ARG A 110 -14.88 -0.25 -1.39
N MET A 111 -14.98 -1.57 -1.56
CA MET A 111 -15.91 -2.41 -0.79
C MET A 111 -15.59 -2.42 0.71
N ASN A 112 -14.31 -2.24 1.08
CA ASN A 112 -13.84 -2.31 2.46
C ASN A 112 -13.51 -0.94 3.07
N GLY A 113 -13.85 0.16 2.39
CA GLY A 113 -13.61 1.52 2.91
C GLY A 113 -12.14 1.94 2.99
N ILE A 114 -11.25 1.23 2.28
CA ILE A 114 -9.82 1.52 2.18
C ILE A 114 -9.62 2.49 1.02
N ALA A 115 -8.82 3.54 1.21
CA ALA A 115 -8.49 4.47 0.13
C ALA A 115 -7.52 3.81 -0.87
N PRO A 116 -7.86 3.70 -2.16
CA PRO A 116 -6.93 3.23 -3.18
C PRO A 116 -6.09 4.36 -3.80
N PHE A 117 -4.81 4.08 -4.07
CA PHE A 117 -3.91 4.99 -4.78
C PHE A 117 -3.05 4.22 -5.80
N VAL A 118 -3.31 4.43 -7.09
CA VAL A 118 -2.46 3.92 -8.17
C VAL A 118 -1.31 4.90 -8.39
N LYS A 119 -0.11 4.45 -8.06
CA LYS A 119 1.10 5.27 -8.13
C LYS A 119 1.71 5.25 -9.53
N GLN A 120 1.95 4.05 -10.06
CA GLN A 120 2.55 3.83 -11.38
C GLN A 120 2.25 2.41 -11.88
N MET A 121 2.23 2.21 -13.19
CA MET A 121 1.98 0.90 -13.82
C MET A 121 3.23 0.05 -14.06
N GLY A 122 4.42 0.63 -13.90
CA GLY A 122 5.70 -0.07 -14.06
C GLY A 122 6.33 0.08 -15.44
N THR A 123 7.60 -0.32 -15.55
CA THR A 123 8.43 -0.15 -16.75
C THR A 123 7.93 -1.00 -17.92
N ARG A 124 7.61 -2.28 -17.69
CA ARG A 124 7.09 -3.16 -18.75
C ARG A 124 5.78 -2.68 -19.34
N TRP A 125 4.90 -2.15 -18.49
CA TRP A 125 3.62 -1.58 -18.94
C TRP A 125 3.83 -0.37 -19.85
N ALA A 126 4.73 0.54 -19.47
CA ALA A 126 5.05 1.71 -20.27
C ALA A 126 5.64 1.32 -21.64
N GLN A 127 6.51 0.30 -21.67
CA GLN A 127 7.10 -0.20 -22.91
C GLN A 127 6.09 -0.86 -23.84
N GLN A 128 5.15 -1.64 -23.31
CA GLN A 128 4.19 -2.40 -24.13
C GLN A 128 3.04 -1.55 -24.66
N THR A 129 2.63 -0.53 -23.91
CA THR A 129 1.50 0.31 -24.30
C THR A 129 1.89 1.45 -25.22
N GLU A 130 3.19 1.81 -25.28
CA GLU A 130 3.74 3.00 -25.95
C GLU A 130 3.09 4.34 -25.54
N ALA A 131 2.09 4.28 -24.64
CA ALA A 131 1.27 5.40 -24.20
C ALA A 131 2.03 6.34 -23.27
N ASP A 132 3.17 5.89 -22.72
CA ASP A 132 3.98 6.61 -21.74
C ASP A 132 5.47 6.68 -22.16
N SER A 133 5.71 7.17 -23.38
CA SER A 133 7.05 7.25 -23.98
C SER A 133 8.03 8.17 -23.24
N PHE A 134 7.52 9.05 -22.36
CA PHE A 134 8.34 9.96 -21.54
C PHE A 134 8.55 9.47 -20.09
N HIS A 135 7.68 8.61 -19.54
CA HIS A 135 7.87 8.05 -18.20
C HIS A 135 8.15 6.55 -18.24
N PHE A 136 9.43 6.23 -18.07
CA PHE A 136 9.95 4.85 -18.03
C PHE A 136 9.36 3.93 -16.94
N LYS A 137 8.47 4.44 -16.08
CA LYS A 137 7.82 3.69 -15.00
C LYS A 137 6.30 3.60 -15.15
N GLY A 138 5.70 4.08 -16.24
CA GLY A 138 4.24 4.07 -16.39
C GLY A 138 3.57 5.04 -15.42
N GLY A 139 4.12 6.25 -15.29
CA GLY A 139 3.74 7.24 -14.28
C GLY A 139 2.79 8.33 -14.78
N ASP A 140 2.59 8.46 -16.09
CA ASP A 140 1.64 9.43 -16.66
C ASP A 140 0.21 8.92 -16.54
N VAL A 141 -0.54 9.50 -15.59
CA VAL A 141 -1.95 9.15 -15.34
C VAL A 141 -2.82 9.32 -16.58
N ASN A 142 -2.48 10.24 -17.49
CA ASN A 142 -3.27 10.48 -18.70
C ASN A 142 -3.07 9.39 -19.76
N ALA A 143 -1.98 8.62 -19.68
CA ALA A 143 -1.72 7.47 -20.54
C ALA A 143 -2.50 6.23 -20.09
N TRP A 144 -2.95 6.18 -18.83
CA TRP A 144 -3.63 5.00 -18.29
C TRP A 144 -5.10 4.92 -18.75
N PRO A 145 -5.70 3.72 -18.77
CA PRO A 145 -7.16 3.57 -18.82
C PRO A 145 -7.84 4.40 -17.74
N GLU A 146 -8.93 5.10 -18.07
CA GLU A 146 -9.63 6.03 -17.16
C GLU A 146 -9.99 5.38 -15.82
N GLN A 147 -10.39 4.11 -15.86
CA GLN A 147 -10.86 3.35 -14.71
C GLN A 147 -9.80 3.14 -13.62
N ILE A 148 -8.52 3.23 -13.97
CA ILE A 148 -7.40 3.06 -13.03
C ILE A 148 -6.69 4.37 -12.67
N ARG A 149 -7.20 5.53 -13.13
CA ARG A 149 -6.70 6.87 -12.79
C ARG A 149 -7.13 7.29 -11.38
N VAL A 150 -6.84 6.46 -10.39
CA VAL A 150 -7.35 6.60 -9.02
C VAL A 150 -6.20 6.96 -8.07
N ARG A 151 -6.33 8.07 -7.36
CA ARG A 151 -5.34 8.57 -6.39
C ARG A 151 -6.05 9.16 -5.17
N GLU A 152 -6.64 8.29 -4.36
CA GLU A 152 -7.37 8.66 -3.14
C GLU A 152 -6.42 8.67 -1.93
N MET A 153 -6.74 9.52 -0.94
CA MET A 153 -6.04 9.60 0.35
C MET A 153 -6.98 9.10 1.45
N PRO A 154 -6.46 8.46 2.52
CA PRO A 154 -7.26 8.03 3.65
C PRO A 154 -7.82 9.25 4.40
N LYS A 155 -9.00 9.09 4.98
CA LYS A 155 -9.59 10.10 5.88
C LYS A 155 -8.89 9.98 7.24
N GLY A 156 -8.17 11.02 7.64
CA GLY A 156 -7.44 11.06 8.91
C GLY A 156 -8.34 11.27 10.13
#